data_AF-A0AA90P2L0-F1
#
_entry.id   AF-A0AA90P2L0-F1
#
_cell.length_a   1.000
_cell.length_b   1.000
_cell.length_c   1.000
_cell.angle_alpha   90.00
_cell.angle_beta   90.00
_cell.angle_gamma   90.00
#
_symmetry.space_group_name_H-M   'P 1'
#
loop_
_entity.id
_entity.type
_entity.pdbx_description
1 polymer ?
#
loop_
_entity_poly.entity_id
_entity_poly.type
_entity_poly.pdbx_seq_one_letter_code
_entity_poly.pdbx_strand_id
1 'polypeptide(L)'
;MKASQSSFGNEALLFTIENDHGVRMEVTNFGARIVNLFVLTETGRNNIVLGFDSIEDYKKETYYGATIGRVAGRIKNGEFSIGESRYQTSVNQLGNTLHGGNPGFDEKIWDYEVKETDESASIIFSTHSPDGENGFPGHLKVSVTYTLDNLNIWSVSYQANSDKDTIFNPTNHVYFNLTGHPSNPIDDHFLQIFSEEFAPVNDDTTVTGEKRSTIGTPYDFRTPKKLKSTFEEIDAEVKKVQGIDHPFFLTCSGLHQTAAKLISPDQKITVEVYTEEPAVVIYTANFVKGVPLMHGEKLIQHGGITFETQAAPGAIEFEDFGDILLLAGEIYTSQTKYKIKVRTPLS
;
A
#
# COMPACT_ATOMS: atom_id res chain seq x y z
N MET A 1 13.76 21.60 4.84
CA MET A 1 12.35 21.34 4.45
C MET A 1 11.44 21.56 5.66
N LYS A 2 10.21 22.07 5.47
CA LYS A 2 9.26 22.27 6.59
C LYS A 2 7.91 21.62 6.31
N ALA A 3 7.28 21.13 7.36
CA ALA A 3 5.91 20.65 7.37
C ALA A 3 4.96 21.78 7.82
N SER A 4 3.78 21.81 7.24
CA SER A 4 2.67 22.63 7.71
C SER A 4 1.49 21.74 8.07
N GLN A 5 0.59 22.22 8.95
CA GLN A 5 -0.58 21.47 9.37
C GLN A 5 -1.85 22.30 9.24
N SER A 6 -2.96 21.64 8.92
CA SER A 6 -4.29 22.23 8.83
C SER A 6 -5.36 21.23 9.32
N SER A 7 -6.59 21.70 9.53
CA SER A 7 -7.71 20.82 9.89
C SER A 7 -8.09 19.93 8.72
N PHE A 8 -8.34 18.65 8.98
CA PHE A 8 -8.88 17.70 8.00
C PHE A 8 -10.21 17.15 8.52
N GLY A 9 -11.26 17.96 8.37
CA GLY A 9 -12.51 17.77 9.11
C GLY A 9 -12.36 18.16 10.58
N ASN A 10 -13.23 17.63 11.43
CA ASN A 10 -13.33 18.03 12.85
C ASN A 10 -12.45 17.20 13.80
N GLU A 11 -11.93 16.07 13.34
CA GLU A 11 -11.30 15.04 14.20
C GLU A 11 -9.86 14.72 13.81
N ALA A 12 -9.41 15.16 12.63
CA ALA A 12 -8.09 14.86 12.09
C ALA A 12 -7.38 16.12 11.57
N LEU A 13 -6.08 15.96 11.32
CA LEU A 13 -5.20 16.98 10.78
C LEU A 13 -4.63 16.53 9.45
N LEU A 14 -4.42 17.47 8.53
CA LEU A 14 -3.67 17.27 7.29
C LEU A 14 -2.30 17.91 7.45
N PHE A 15 -1.25 17.14 7.23
CA PHE A 15 0.14 17.56 7.23
C PHE A 15 0.64 17.65 5.80
N THR A 16 1.17 18.80 5.41
CA THR A 16 1.71 19.04 4.08
C THR A 16 3.22 19.26 4.18
N ILE A 17 3.97 18.44 3.44
CA ILE A 17 5.42 18.57 3.25
C ILE A 17 5.68 18.85 1.77
N GLU A 18 6.47 19.86 1.46
CA GLU A 18 6.92 20.15 0.09
C GLU A 18 8.43 20.29 0.06
N ASN A 19 9.06 19.63 -0.91
CA ASN A 19 10.50 19.69 -1.12
C ASN A 19 10.92 20.76 -2.14
N ASP A 20 12.23 20.98 -2.28
CA ASP A 20 12.77 22.04 -3.13
C ASP A 20 12.56 21.79 -4.64
N HIS A 21 12.15 20.58 -5.01
CA HIS A 21 11.87 20.18 -6.40
C HIS A 21 10.36 20.21 -6.73
N GLY A 22 9.52 20.69 -5.81
CA GLY A 22 8.08 20.83 -6.02
C GLY A 22 7.28 19.54 -5.90
N VAL A 23 7.85 18.47 -5.33
CA VAL A 23 7.09 17.32 -4.85
C VAL A 23 6.44 17.71 -3.53
N ARG A 24 5.11 17.58 -3.45
CA ARG A 24 4.33 17.89 -2.26
C ARG A 24 3.55 16.66 -1.81
N MET A 25 3.83 16.18 -0.61
CA MET A 25 3.13 15.08 0.05
C MET A 25 2.18 15.63 1.10
N GLU A 26 0.95 15.12 1.12
CA GLU A 26 -0.04 15.43 2.13
C GLU A 26 -0.50 14.15 2.81
N VAL A 27 -0.38 14.07 4.14
CA VAL A 27 -0.72 12.91 4.95
C VAL A 27 -1.62 13.32 6.11
N THR A 28 -2.47 12.43 6.60
CA THR A 28 -3.36 12.72 7.75
C THR A 28 -3.19 11.67 8.85
N ASN A 29 -3.39 12.10 10.09
CA ASN A 29 -3.35 11.20 11.24
C ASN A 29 -4.58 10.28 11.33
N PHE A 30 -5.63 10.47 10.51
CA PHE A 30 -6.67 9.46 10.35
C PHE A 30 -6.17 8.30 9.50
N GLY A 31 -5.96 7.14 10.12
CA GLY A 31 -5.42 5.96 9.47
C GLY A 31 -3.94 6.02 9.12
N ALA A 32 -3.21 7.02 9.67
CA ALA A 32 -1.83 7.34 9.30
C ALA A 32 -1.62 7.23 7.79
N ARG A 33 -2.40 7.99 7.00
CA ARG A 33 -2.57 7.76 5.56
C ARG A 33 -1.92 8.84 4.71
N ILE A 34 -1.53 8.49 3.49
CA ILE A 34 -1.30 9.48 2.44
C ILE A 34 -2.65 9.92 1.84
N VAL A 35 -2.81 11.22 1.65
CA VAL A 35 -3.99 11.84 1.03
C VAL A 35 -3.66 12.26 -0.40
N ASN A 36 -2.57 13.01 -0.58
CA ASN A 36 -2.13 13.50 -1.87
C ASN A 36 -0.61 13.38 -2.05
N LEU A 37 -0.19 13.21 -3.29
CA LEU A 37 1.21 13.26 -3.70
C LEU A 37 1.29 14.02 -5.01
N PHE A 38 1.53 15.33 -4.91
CA PHE A 38 1.63 16.20 -6.06
C PHE A 38 3.06 16.20 -6.61
N VAL A 39 3.15 16.17 -7.93
CA VAL A 39 4.39 16.26 -8.68
C VAL A 39 4.29 17.42 -9.66
N LEU A 40 5.28 18.30 -9.67
CA LEU A 40 5.34 19.41 -10.61
C LEU A 40 5.74 18.91 -12.00
N THR A 41 4.87 19.18 -12.99
CA THR A 41 5.08 18.90 -14.41
C THR A 41 5.10 20.22 -15.20
N GLU A 42 5.38 20.16 -16.50
CA GLU A 42 5.31 21.33 -17.39
C GLU A 42 3.93 22.02 -17.40
N THR A 43 2.86 21.25 -17.17
CA THR A 43 1.47 21.76 -17.20
C THR A 43 0.96 22.16 -15.81
N GLY A 44 1.79 22.05 -14.77
CA GLY A 44 1.42 22.33 -13.38
C GLY A 44 1.57 21.11 -12.48
N ARG A 45 0.98 21.17 -11.28
CA ARG A 45 1.03 20.07 -10.32
C ARG A 45 -0.04 19.02 -10.65
N ASN A 46 0.39 17.76 -10.72
CA ASN A 46 -0.49 16.61 -10.89
C ASN A 46 -0.46 15.77 -9.61
N ASN A 47 -1.64 15.40 -9.07
CA ASN A 47 -1.72 14.46 -7.96
C ASN A 47 -1.58 13.04 -8.50
N ILE A 48 -0.49 12.34 -8.19
CA ILE A 48 -0.22 11.03 -8.79
C ILE A 48 -0.77 9.85 -7.98
N VAL A 49 -1.50 10.13 -6.89
CA VAL A 49 -2.18 9.15 -6.05
C VAL A 49 -3.67 9.46 -5.93
N LEU A 50 -4.48 8.44 -5.63
CA LEU A 50 -5.91 8.61 -5.37
C LEU A 50 -6.16 9.00 -3.91
N GLY A 51 -7.12 9.90 -3.70
CA GLY A 51 -7.49 10.38 -2.38
C GLY A 51 -8.83 11.12 -2.36
N PHE A 52 -9.23 11.55 -1.17
CA PHE A 52 -10.46 12.30 -0.93
C PHE A 52 -10.17 13.65 -0.27
N ASP A 53 -11.10 14.60 -0.45
CA ASP A 53 -11.00 15.93 0.14
C ASP A 53 -11.44 15.99 1.61
N SER A 54 -12.04 14.91 2.14
CA SER A 54 -12.62 14.91 3.49
C SER A 54 -12.45 13.57 4.21
N ILE A 55 -12.32 13.65 5.54
CA ILE A 55 -12.35 12.47 6.43
C ILE A 55 -13.66 11.69 6.32
N GLU A 56 -14.79 12.37 6.07
CA GLU A 56 -16.09 11.71 5.98
C GLU A 56 -16.24 10.83 4.73
N ASP A 57 -15.50 11.14 3.66
CA ASP A 57 -15.42 10.26 2.49
C ASP A 57 -14.49 9.09 2.75
N TYR A 58 -13.36 9.31 3.44
CA TYR A 58 -12.51 8.22 3.90
C TYR A 58 -13.21 7.27 4.87
N LYS A 59 -14.11 7.74 5.74
CA LYS A 59 -14.92 6.85 6.60
C LYS A 59 -15.87 5.93 5.83
N LYS A 60 -16.19 6.24 4.57
CA LYS A 60 -16.98 5.36 3.68
C LYS A 60 -16.10 4.38 2.92
N GLU A 61 -14.88 4.80 2.59
CA GLU A 61 -13.90 4.08 1.78
C GLU A 61 -12.52 4.13 2.46
N THR A 62 -12.34 3.29 3.47
CA THR A 62 -11.30 3.49 4.51
C THR A 62 -9.89 3.16 4.06
N TYR A 63 -9.71 2.31 3.04
CA TYR A 63 -8.38 1.81 2.69
C TYR A 63 -7.51 2.76 1.85
N TYR A 64 -8.08 3.69 1.08
CA TYR A 64 -7.29 4.53 0.16
C TYR A 64 -6.16 5.29 0.87
N GLY A 65 -4.92 4.93 0.56
CA GLY A 65 -3.71 5.54 1.11
C GLY A 65 -3.40 5.20 2.57
N ALA A 66 -4.23 4.38 3.23
CA ALA A 66 -4.14 4.11 4.66
C ALA A 66 -2.98 3.17 5.02
N THR A 67 -2.50 3.29 6.25
CA THR A 67 -1.76 2.20 6.89
C THR A 67 -2.74 1.09 7.26
N ILE A 68 -2.44 -0.11 6.80
CA ILE A 68 -3.21 -1.31 7.08
C ILE A 68 -2.49 -2.17 8.11
N GLY A 69 -3.24 -2.73 9.06
CA GLY A 69 -2.71 -3.65 10.07
C GLY A 69 -3.79 -4.10 11.07
N ARG A 70 -3.52 -5.07 11.95
CA ARG A 70 -2.21 -5.70 12.23
C ARG A 70 -1.67 -6.58 11.10
N VAL A 71 -2.53 -7.14 10.26
CA VAL A 71 -2.14 -8.00 9.13
C VAL A 71 -2.86 -7.53 7.87
N ALA A 72 -2.10 -7.07 6.88
CA ALA A 72 -2.59 -6.72 5.57
C ALA A 72 -2.86 -7.95 4.70
N GLY A 73 -3.78 -7.83 3.73
CA GLY A 73 -4.33 -8.95 2.99
C GLY A 73 -5.36 -9.75 3.79
N ARG A 74 -5.48 -11.05 3.49
CA ARG A 74 -6.53 -11.93 4.03
C ARG A 74 -5.94 -13.02 4.93
N ILE A 75 -6.58 -13.25 6.08
CA ILE A 75 -6.42 -14.43 6.91
C ILE A 75 -7.65 -15.31 6.67
N LYS A 76 -7.42 -16.50 6.14
CA LYS A 76 -8.48 -17.44 5.78
C LYS A 76 -9.26 -17.83 7.03
N ASN A 77 -10.58 -17.76 6.96
CA ASN A 77 -11.51 -17.99 8.08
C ASN A 77 -11.28 -17.08 9.32
N GLY A 78 -10.34 -16.12 9.25
CA GLY A 78 -9.83 -15.42 10.43
C GLY A 78 -9.18 -16.34 11.46
N GLU A 79 -8.61 -17.46 11.05
CA GLU A 79 -8.02 -18.44 11.97
C GLU A 79 -6.51 -18.49 11.82
N PHE A 80 -5.79 -18.56 12.94
CA PHE A 80 -4.36 -18.85 12.93
C PHE A 80 -3.91 -19.51 14.24
N SER A 81 -2.67 -20.01 14.25
CA SER A 81 -2.06 -20.61 15.43
C SER A 81 -0.67 -20.03 15.68
N ILE A 82 -0.32 -19.87 16.96
CA ILE A 82 1.05 -19.60 17.41
C ILE A 82 1.40 -20.70 18.42
N GLY A 83 2.34 -21.57 18.05
CA GLY A 83 2.59 -22.80 18.77
C GLY A 83 1.33 -23.66 18.86
N GLU A 84 0.97 -24.09 20.07
CA GLU A 84 -0.25 -24.88 20.32
C GLU A 84 -1.52 -24.01 20.51
N SER A 85 -1.37 -22.69 20.60
CA SER A 85 -2.49 -21.78 20.85
C SER A 85 -3.19 -21.41 19.55
N ARG A 86 -4.51 -21.52 19.53
CA ARG A 86 -5.38 -21.15 18.40
C ARG A 86 -6.05 -19.80 18.67
N TYR A 87 -6.12 -18.97 17.63
CA TYR A 87 -6.72 -17.64 17.68
C TYR A 87 -7.78 -17.48 16.60
N GLN A 88 -8.81 -16.69 16.91
CA GLN A 88 -9.88 -16.32 15.99
C GLN A 88 -9.94 -14.80 15.90
N THR A 89 -9.74 -14.27 14.70
CA THR A 89 -9.89 -12.85 14.39
C THR A 89 -11.29 -12.53 13.89
N SER A 90 -11.63 -11.23 13.90
CA SER A 90 -12.89 -10.75 13.33
C SER A 90 -12.95 -11.03 11.83
N VAL A 91 -13.99 -11.70 11.36
CA VAL A 91 -14.25 -11.94 9.93
C VAL A 91 -15.13 -10.82 9.36
N ASN A 92 -14.59 -10.05 8.41
CA ASN A 92 -15.21 -8.83 7.86
C ASN A 92 -15.41 -8.89 6.34
N GLN A 93 -14.84 -9.87 5.62
CA GLN A 93 -15.05 -10.03 4.18
C GLN A 93 -15.09 -11.50 3.77
N LEU A 94 -16.20 -11.92 3.16
CA LEU A 94 -16.34 -13.26 2.54
C LEU A 94 -15.99 -14.43 3.48
N GLY A 95 -16.19 -14.28 4.79
CA GLY A 95 -15.83 -15.29 5.80
C GLY A 95 -14.36 -15.28 6.22
N ASN A 96 -13.56 -14.34 5.71
CA ASN A 96 -12.15 -14.13 6.03
C ASN A 96 -11.95 -12.83 6.83
N THR A 97 -10.81 -12.72 7.50
CA THR A 97 -10.33 -11.43 8.03
C THR A 97 -9.56 -10.73 6.93
N LEU A 98 -10.00 -9.55 6.54
CA LEU A 98 -9.32 -8.66 5.62
C LEU A 98 -8.73 -7.48 6.39
N HIS A 99 -7.48 -7.14 6.10
CA HIS A 99 -6.82 -5.89 6.51
C HIS A 99 -6.85 -5.63 8.03
N GLY A 100 -6.76 -6.70 8.83
CA GLY A 100 -6.72 -6.61 10.29
C GLY A 100 -8.08 -6.49 10.98
N GLY A 101 -9.18 -6.60 10.25
CA GLY A 101 -10.55 -6.53 10.78
C GLY A 101 -11.18 -5.14 10.62
N ASN A 102 -12.35 -4.95 11.22
CA ASN A 102 -13.05 -3.66 11.24
C ASN A 102 -13.56 -3.37 12.66
N PRO A 103 -13.19 -2.22 13.27
CA PRO A 103 -12.31 -1.19 12.71
C PRO A 103 -10.84 -1.65 12.70
N GLY A 104 -10.10 -1.28 11.66
CA GLY A 104 -8.67 -1.54 11.50
C GLY A 104 -7.80 -0.34 11.85
N PHE A 105 -6.51 -0.41 11.50
CA PHE A 105 -5.57 0.72 11.66
C PHE A 105 -5.94 1.95 10.85
N ASP A 106 -6.60 1.74 9.71
CA ASP A 106 -7.07 2.70 8.74
C ASP A 106 -8.16 3.65 9.27
N GLU A 107 -8.89 3.23 10.32
CA GLU A 107 -9.97 4.00 10.93
C GLU A 107 -9.56 4.68 12.26
N LYS A 108 -8.34 4.45 12.76
CA LYS A 108 -7.88 5.09 14.00
C LYS A 108 -7.46 6.54 13.76
N ILE A 109 -7.64 7.38 14.77
CA ILE A 109 -6.90 8.66 14.87
C ILE A 109 -5.58 8.37 15.58
N TRP A 110 -4.48 8.59 14.87
CA TRP A 110 -3.13 8.36 15.39
C TRP A 110 -2.60 9.61 16.09
N ASP A 111 -1.81 9.40 17.15
CA ASP A 111 -0.95 10.44 17.70
C ASP A 111 0.14 10.78 16.68
N TYR A 112 0.75 11.96 16.79
CA TYR A 112 1.76 12.39 15.82
C TYR A 112 2.91 13.18 16.43
N GLU A 113 4.07 13.10 15.77
CA GLU A 113 5.25 13.94 15.98
C GLU A 113 5.76 14.43 14.61
N VAL A 114 6.21 15.68 14.54
CA VAL A 114 6.84 16.26 13.34
C VAL A 114 8.33 16.40 13.57
N LYS A 115 9.14 15.91 12.63
CA LYS A 115 10.60 16.11 12.61
C LYS A 115 11.01 16.78 11.31
N GLU A 116 11.81 17.83 11.42
CA GLU A 116 12.26 18.63 10.29
C GLU A 116 13.78 18.71 10.28
N THR A 117 14.35 18.63 9.09
CA THR A 117 15.75 18.92 8.82
C THR A 117 15.85 19.82 7.59
N ASP A 118 17.05 20.26 7.24
CA ASP A 118 17.25 21.03 6.01
C ASP A 118 16.90 20.19 4.77
N GLU A 119 17.17 18.89 4.78
CA GLU A 119 17.06 17.99 3.61
C GLU A 119 15.76 17.16 3.53
N SER A 120 15.03 17.03 4.65
CA SER A 120 13.82 16.21 4.72
C SER A 120 12.89 16.65 5.84
N ALA A 121 11.63 16.26 5.75
CA ALA A 121 10.69 16.33 6.85
C ALA A 121 9.95 14.99 7.01
N SER A 122 9.62 14.66 8.25
CA SER A 122 8.98 13.42 8.65
C SER A 122 7.78 13.68 9.54
N ILE A 123 6.68 12.98 9.28
CA ILE A 123 5.54 12.85 10.20
C ILE A 123 5.56 11.43 10.76
N ILE A 124 5.68 11.31 12.07
CA ILE A 124 5.67 10.04 12.78
C ILE A 124 4.29 9.89 13.39
N PHE A 125 3.49 8.94 12.90
CA PHE A 125 2.22 8.58 13.50
C PHE A 125 2.43 7.44 14.49
N SER A 126 1.77 7.46 15.64
CA SER A 126 1.81 6.37 16.62
C SER A 126 0.40 6.01 17.12
N THR A 127 0.18 4.73 17.38
CA THR A 127 -1.03 4.25 18.07
C THR A 127 -0.73 2.95 18.82
N HIS A 128 -1.75 2.42 19.50
CA HIS A 128 -1.69 1.13 20.13
C HIS A 128 -2.89 0.26 19.71
N SER A 129 -2.69 -1.04 19.80
CA SER A 129 -3.70 -2.06 19.61
C SER A 129 -3.73 -2.92 20.88
N PRO A 130 -4.76 -2.82 21.73
CA PRO A 130 -4.86 -3.60 22.96
C PRO A 130 -4.82 -5.12 22.70
N ASP A 131 -4.45 -5.88 23.73
CA ASP A 131 -4.56 -7.34 23.72
C ASP A 131 -5.99 -7.78 23.40
N GLY A 132 -6.14 -8.63 22.39
CA GLY A 132 -7.42 -9.14 21.92
C GLY A 132 -8.18 -8.22 20.95
N GLU A 133 -7.65 -7.05 20.58
CA GLU A 133 -8.27 -6.20 19.56
C GLU A 133 -8.39 -6.97 18.24
N ASN A 134 -9.61 -7.06 17.70
CA ASN A 134 -9.97 -7.91 16.55
C ASN A 134 -9.51 -9.38 16.65
N GLY A 135 -9.26 -9.88 17.87
CA GLY A 135 -8.81 -11.26 18.12
C GLY A 135 -7.29 -11.48 18.08
N PHE A 136 -6.49 -10.44 17.87
CA PHE A 136 -5.03 -10.55 17.87
C PHE A 136 -4.47 -10.49 19.30
N PRO A 137 -3.58 -11.42 19.72
CA PRO A 137 -2.99 -11.40 21.04
C PRO A 137 -1.97 -10.28 21.22
N GLY A 138 -1.77 -9.83 22.45
CA GLY A 138 -0.74 -8.87 22.84
C GLY A 138 -1.16 -7.42 22.65
N HIS A 139 -0.73 -6.57 23.59
CA HIS A 139 -0.78 -5.13 23.45
C HIS A 139 0.37 -4.69 22.53
N LEU A 140 0.01 -4.30 21.31
CA LEU A 140 0.95 -3.82 20.30
C LEU A 140 1.06 -2.30 20.36
N LYS A 141 2.29 -1.79 20.41
CA LYS A 141 2.60 -0.39 20.10
C LYS A 141 3.13 -0.34 18.69
N VAL A 142 2.62 0.58 17.88
CA VAL A 142 3.01 0.72 16.48
C VAL A 142 3.20 2.18 16.14
N SER A 143 4.21 2.44 15.31
CA SER A 143 4.44 3.74 14.69
C SER A 143 4.70 3.58 13.20
N VAL A 144 4.25 4.57 12.43
CA VAL A 144 4.53 4.68 10.99
C VAL A 144 5.11 6.06 10.72
N THR A 145 6.28 6.11 10.10
CA THR A 145 6.97 7.35 9.75
C THR A 145 6.87 7.59 8.26
N TYR A 146 6.25 8.69 7.88
CA TYR A 146 6.20 9.20 6.51
C TYR A 146 7.27 10.27 6.36
N THR A 147 8.23 10.07 5.46
CA THR A 147 9.30 11.04 5.20
C THR A 147 9.30 11.43 3.73
N LEU A 148 9.40 12.73 3.45
CA LEU A 148 9.73 13.23 2.12
C LEU A 148 11.09 13.94 2.20
N ASP A 149 11.97 13.65 1.23
CA ASP A 149 13.29 14.26 1.13
C ASP A 149 13.48 15.07 -0.16
N ASN A 150 14.59 15.80 -0.22
CA ASN A 150 15.00 16.57 -1.39
C ASN A 150 15.48 15.71 -2.57
N LEU A 151 15.50 14.38 -2.45
CA LEU A 151 15.78 13.46 -3.56
C LEU A 151 14.51 12.94 -4.24
N ASN A 152 13.36 13.56 -3.93
CA ASN A 152 12.02 13.14 -4.37
C ASN A 152 11.66 11.73 -3.91
N ILE A 153 12.10 11.33 -2.72
CA ILE A 153 11.79 10.03 -2.15
C ILE A 153 10.77 10.21 -1.04
N TRP A 154 9.59 9.61 -1.23
CA TRP A 154 8.65 9.37 -0.15
C TRP A 154 8.95 8.01 0.47
N SER A 155 9.28 7.98 1.76
CA SER A 155 9.54 6.76 2.54
C SER A 155 8.43 6.52 3.56
N VAL A 156 8.01 5.27 3.71
CA VAL A 156 7.11 4.78 4.76
C VAL A 156 7.87 3.76 5.58
N SER A 157 8.03 3.99 6.88
CA SER A 157 8.75 3.09 7.78
C SER A 157 7.87 2.68 8.94
N TYR A 158 7.83 1.39 9.22
CA TYR A 158 7.06 0.79 10.31
C TYR A 158 8.00 0.43 11.46
N GLN A 159 7.54 0.66 12.68
CA GLN A 159 8.14 0.07 13.87
C GLN A 159 7.03 -0.39 14.80
N ALA A 160 7.13 -1.61 15.31
CA ALA A 160 6.17 -2.13 16.28
C ALA A 160 6.82 -3.08 17.29
N ASN A 161 6.20 -3.19 18.47
CA ASN A 161 6.57 -4.18 19.46
C ASN A 161 5.31 -4.64 20.22
N SER A 162 5.30 -5.90 20.66
CA SER A 162 4.19 -6.50 21.40
C SER A 162 4.65 -7.04 22.75
N ASP A 163 3.74 -7.10 23.73
CA ASP A 163 3.99 -7.75 25.03
C ASP A 163 3.70 -9.26 25.05
N LYS A 164 3.13 -9.79 23.96
CA LYS A 164 2.94 -11.22 23.71
C LYS A 164 3.30 -11.55 22.25
N ASP A 165 3.59 -12.82 21.99
CA ASP A 165 3.72 -13.32 20.63
C ASP A 165 2.42 -13.03 19.86
N THR A 166 2.54 -12.43 18.68
CA THR A 166 1.42 -12.08 17.79
C THR A 166 1.86 -12.22 16.34
N ILE A 167 0.92 -12.13 15.41
CA ILE A 167 1.24 -11.88 13.99
C ILE A 167 1.15 -10.38 13.68
N PHE A 168 2.06 -9.88 12.84
CA PHE A 168 2.13 -8.49 12.42
C PHE A 168 2.74 -8.37 11.01
N ASN A 169 2.00 -7.79 10.07
CA ASN A 169 2.39 -7.63 8.67
C ASN A 169 1.67 -6.40 8.07
N PRO A 170 2.09 -5.16 8.40
CA PRO A 170 1.44 -3.96 7.94
C PRO A 170 1.79 -3.63 6.48
N THR A 171 1.00 -2.77 5.85
CA THR A 171 1.36 -2.15 4.56
C THR A 171 0.74 -0.77 4.41
N ASN A 172 1.11 -0.05 3.35
CA ASN A 172 0.44 1.19 2.94
C ASN A 172 -0.38 0.90 1.67
N HIS A 173 -1.65 1.29 1.69
CA HIS A 173 -2.60 0.96 0.64
C HIS A 173 -2.82 2.12 -0.34
N VAL A 174 -1.74 2.81 -0.72
CA VAL A 174 -1.75 3.88 -1.72
C VAL A 174 -2.12 3.32 -3.10
N TYR A 175 -2.99 4.06 -3.79
CA TYR A 175 -3.30 3.82 -5.20
C TYR A 175 -2.65 4.89 -6.05
N PHE A 176 -1.82 4.51 -7.00
CA PHE A 176 -1.23 5.41 -7.97
C PHE A 176 -2.10 5.54 -9.22
N ASN A 177 -2.19 6.75 -9.76
CA ASN A 177 -2.61 7.00 -11.13
C ASN A 177 -1.80 8.18 -11.67
N LEU A 178 -0.73 7.89 -12.42
CA LEU A 178 0.20 8.91 -12.92
C LEU A 178 -0.39 9.83 -14.00
N THR A 179 -1.63 9.62 -14.45
CA THR A 179 -2.32 10.60 -15.31
C THR A 179 -2.84 11.80 -14.52
N GLY A 180 -2.99 11.66 -13.20
CA GLY A 180 -3.57 12.68 -12.33
C GLY A 180 -5.08 12.68 -12.24
N HIS A 181 -5.77 11.79 -12.97
CA HIS A 181 -7.22 11.79 -13.08
C HIS A 181 -7.79 10.39 -12.82
N PRO A 182 -8.61 10.20 -11.76
CA PRO A 182 -9.20 8.89 -11.44
C PRO A 182 -10.20 8.41 -12.52
N SER A 183 -10.62 9.32 -13.42
CA SER A 183 -11.46 9.03 -14.57
C SER A 183 -10.70 8.48 -15.80
N ASN A 184 -9.36 8.50 -15.76
CA ASN A 184 -8.50 7.90 -16.78
C ASN A 184 -7.97 6.55 -16.31
N PRO A 185 -8.03 5.49 -17.13
CA PRO A 185 -7.60 4.16 -16.71
C PRO A 185 -6.08 4.08 -16.75
N ILE A 186 -5.51 3.17 -15.97
CA ILE A 186 -4.07 2.92 -15.93
C ILE A 186 -3.56 2.01 -17.06
N ASP A 187 -4.44 1.60 -17.98
CA ASP A 187 -4.17 0.69 -19.09
C ASP A 187 -2.86 0.98 -19.84
N ASP A 188 -2.60 2.27 -20.10
CA ASP A 188 -1.45 2.69 -20.88
C ASP A 188 -0.19 2.98 -20.04
N HIS A 189 -0.25 2.83 -18.71
CA HIS A 189 0.96 2.86 -17.87
C HIS A 189 1.81 1.62 -18.13
N PHE A 190 3.13 1.80 -18.04
CA PHE A 190 4.05 0.68 -18.07
C PHE A 190 4.37 0.23 -16.65
N LEU A 191 4.19 -1.06 -16.41
CA LEU A 191 4.52 -1.72 -15.17
C LEU A 191 5.75 -2.61 -15.37
N GLN A 192 6.66 -2.56 -14.41
CA GLN A 192 7.75 -3.52 -14.24
C GLN A 192 7.75 -4.01 -12.80
N ILE A 193 7.86 -5.33 -12.59
CA ILE A 193 8.03 -5.95 -11.28
C ILE A 193 9.21 -6.91 -11.38
N PHE A 194 10.18 -6.80 -10.48
CA PHE A 194 11.31 -7.71 -10.39
C PHE A 194 10.89 -8.97 -9.63
N SER A 195 10.08 -9.78 -10.31
CA SER A 195 9.47 -11.00 -9.78
C SER A 195 9.30 -12.05 -10.88
N GLU A 196 9.66 -13.28 -10.57
CA GLU A 196 9.47 -14.43 -11.48
C GLU A 196 8.29 -15.32 -11.06
N GLU A 197 7.65 -15.02 -9.93
CA GLU A 197 6.59 -15.84 -9.34
C GLU A 197 5.48 -14.97 -8.72
N PHE A 198 4.24 -15.40 -8.84
CA PHE A 198 3.08 -14.80 -8.17
C PHE A 198 2.27 -15.89 -7.47
N ALA A 199 1.38 -15.53 -6.53
CA ALA A 199 0.45 -16.49 -5.95
C ALA A 199 -0.93 -16.39 -6.64
N PRO A 200 -1.42 -17.46 -7.28
CA PRO A 200 -2.81 -17.55 -7.72
C PRO A 200 -3.78 -17.44 -6.54
N VAL A 201 -5.01 -17.01 -6.82
CA VAL A 201 -6.05 -16.81 -5.79
C VAL A 201 -7.27 -17.71 -6.00
N ASN A 202 -7.98 -18.01 -4.93
CA ASN A 202 -9.28 -18.67 -4.93
C ASN A 202 -10.40 -17.67 -5.28
N ASP A 203 -11.64 -18.14 -5.42
CA ASP A 203 -12.81 -17.30 -5.73
C ASP A 203 -13.13 -16.28 -4.63
N ASP A 204 -12.74 -16.56 -3.38
CA ASP A 204 -12.83 -15.63 -2.25
C ASP A 204 -11.60 -14.72 -2.12
N THR A 205 -10.71 -14.73 -3.12
CA THR A 205 -9.45 -13.96 -3.22
C THR A 205 -8.41 -14.27 -2.13
N THR A 206 -8.55 -15.38 -1.40
CA THR A 206 -7.43 -15.96 -0.63
C THR A 206 -6.44 -16.64 -1.56
N VAL A 207 -5.17 -16.74 -1.17
CA VAL A 207 -4.15 -17.43 -1.99
C VAL A 207 -4.36 -18.94 -2.01
N THR A 208 -3.94 -19.62 -3.09
CA THR A 208 -4.03 -21.09 -3.18
C THR A 208 -2.89 -21.82 -2.46
N GLY A 209 -1.80 -21.10 -2.12
CA GLY A 209 -0.55 -21.66 -1.64
C GLY A 209 0.46 -22.01 -2.74
N GLU A 210 0.09 -21.90 -4.02
CA GLU A 210 0.99 -22.10 -5.15
C GLU A 210 1.87 -20.85 -5.37
N LYS A 211 3.17 -21.05 -5.63
CA LYS A 211 4.02 -20.05 -6.29
C LYS A 211 4.10 -20.38 -7.78
N ARG A 212 3.39 -19.61 -8.61
CA ARG A 212 3.31 -19.85 -10.05
C ARG A 212 4.27 -18.94 -10.78
N SER A 213 5.00 -19.49 -11.74
CA SER A 213 5.89 -18.68 -12.59
C SER A 213 5.10 -17.62 -13.36
N THR A 214 5.63 -16.39 -13.42
CA THR A 214 5.11 -15.32 -14.26
C THR A 214 5.46 -15.52 -15.73
N ILE A 215 6.51 -16.30 -16.04
CA ILE A 215 7.08 -16.45 -17.38
C ILE A 215 6.06 -17.06 -18.34
N GLY A 216 5.82 -16.39 -19.48
CA GLY A 216 4.86 -16.84 -20.48
C GLY A 216 3.39 -16.65 -20.08
N THR A 217 3.12 -15.94 -18.98
CA THR A 217 1.77 -15.56 -18.55
C THR A 217 1.55 -14.05 -18.76
N PRO A 218 0.30 -13.56 -18.72
CA PRO A 218 0.02 -12.12 -18.72
C PRO A 218 0.65 -11.36 -17.54
N TYR A 219 1.12 -12.05 -16.50
CA TYR A 219 1.79 -11.45 -15.34
C TYR A 219 3.32 -11.34 -15.48
N ASP A 220 3.92 -11.68 -16.63
CA ASP A 220 5.36 -11.44 -16.85
C ASP A 220 5.64 -9.94 -16.99
N PHE A 221 5.93 -9.27 -15.87
CA PHE A 221 6.31 -7.86 -15.79
C PHE A 221 7.82 -7.67 -15.53
N ARG A 222 8.65 -8.69 -15.76
CA ARG A 222 10.11 -8.58 -15.52
C ARG A 222 10.75 -7.53 -16.41
N THR A 223 10.19 -7.33 -17.60
CA THR A 223 10.46 -6.19 -18.47
C THR A 223 9.26 -5.23 -18.48
N PRO A 224 9.49 -3.90 -18.60
CA PRO A 224 8.39 -2.94 -18.63
C PRO A 224 7.42 -3.23 -19.78
N LYS A 225 6.12 -3.37 -19.46
CA LYS A 225 5.05 -3.50 -20.46
C LYS A 225 3.79 -2.77 -20.01
N LYS A 226 2.92 -2.45 -20.97
CA LYS A 226 1.65 -1.79 -20.69
C LYS A 226 0.70 -2.70 -19.91
N LEU A 227 0.00 -2.16 -18.92
CA LEU A 227 -1.01 -2.90 -18.14
C LEU A 227 -2.15 -3.44 -19.00
N LYS A 228 -2.52 -2.71 -20.07
CA LYS A 228 -3.51 -3.15 -21.06
C LYS A 228 -3.24 -4.53 -21.63
N SER A 229 -1.96 -4.87 -21.83
CA SER A 229 -1.56 -6.20 -22.34
C SER A 229 -1.90 -7.33 -21.37
N THR A 230 -2.11 -7.05 -20.09
CA THR A 230 -2.59 -8.03 -19.11
C THR A 230 -4.11 -8.05 -19.08
N PHE A 231 -4.76 -6.88 -19.12
CA PHE A 231 -6.22 -6.77 -19.02
C PHE A 231 -6.98 -7.35 -20.22
N GLU A 232 -6.39 -7.34 -21.41
CA GLU A 232 -7.01 -7.87 -22.64
C GLU A 232 -6.80 -9.39 -22.84
N GLU A 233 -5.94 -10.03 -22.04
CA GLU A 233 -5.59 -11.43 -22.20
C GLU A 233 -6.68 -12.39 -21.71
N ILE A 234 -6.80 -13.54 -22.40
CA ILE A 234 -7.73 -14.60 -22.04
C ILE A 234 -7.06 -15.52 -21.03
N ASP A 235 -6.90 -15.03 -19.79
CA ASP A 235 -6.30 -15.78 -18.69
C ASP A 235 -7.29 -16.00 -17.54
N ALA A 236 -7.18 -17.14 -16.86
CA ALA A 236 -8.13 -17.54 -15.82
C ALA A 236 -8.04 -16.66 -14.58
N GLU A 237 -6.84 -16.28 -14.15
CA GLU A 237 -6.64 -15.43 -12.98
C GLU A 237 -7.06 -13.99 -13.28
N VAL A 238 -6.72 -13.47 -14.47
CA VAL A 238 -7.14 -12.11 -14.88
C VAL A 238 -8.66 -12.00 -14.91
N LYS A 239 -9.36 -13.00 -15.48
CA LYS A 239 -10.83 -13.03 -15.52
C LYS A 239 -11.45 -13.15 -14.14
N LYS A 240 -10.85 -13.90 -13.23
CA LYS A 240 -11.35 -14.15 -11.87
C LYS A 240 -11.49 -12.86 -11.08
N VAL A 241 -10.45 -12.04 -11.08
CA VAL A 241 -10.42 -10.75 -10.35
C VAL A 241 -10.71 -9.55 -11.23
N GLN A 242 -10.89 -9.78 -12.54
CA GLN A 242 -11.14 -8.76 -13.56
C GLN A 242 -10.05 -7.68 -13.64
N GLY A 243 -8.79 -8.11 -13.56
CA GLY A 243 -7.59 -7.26 -13.50
C GLY A 243 -6.46 -7.98 -12.79
N ILE A 244 -5.78 -7.29 -11.88
CA ILE A 244 -4.76 -7.86 -10.99
C ILE A 244 -5.21 -7.63 -9.54
N ASP A 245 -5.09 -8.67 -8.71
CA ASP A 245 -5.29 -8.66 -7.25
C ASP A 245 -4.44 -9.80 -6.65
N HIS A 246 -3.13 -9.74 -6.88
CA HIS A 246 -2.22 -10.87 -6.61
C HIS A 246 -0.93 -10.42 -5.92
N PRO A 247 -0.40 -11.22 -4.99
CA PRO A 247 0.97 -11.07 -4.51
C PRO A 247 1.99 -11.56 -5.55
N PHE A 248 3.04 -10.77 -5.74
CA PHE A 248 4.23 -11.10 -6.51
C PHE A 248 5.42 -11.28 -5.57
N PHE A 249 6.13 -12.40 -5.68
CA PHE A 249 7.31 -12.69 -4.87
C PHE A 249 8.53 -12.01 -5.49
N LEU A 250 9.14 -11.07 -4.76
CA LEU A 250 10.22 -10.24 -5.27
C LEU A 250 11.53 -11.05 -5.33
N THR A 251 12.23 -10.98 -6.46
CA THR A 251 13.53 -11.64 -6.64
C THR A 251 14.64 -10.91 -5.89
N CYS A 252 14.48 -9.60 -5.67
CA CYS A 252 15.40 -8.78 -4.89
C CYS A 252 14.58 -7.93 -3.91
N SER A 253 14.89 -8.03 -2.62
CA SER A 253 14.46 -7.09 -1.59
C SER A 253 15.65 -6.30 -1.04
N GLY A 254 15.35 -5.20 -0.34
CA GLY A 254 16.30 -4.25 0.18
C GLY A 254 16.19 -2.86 -0.47
N LEU A 255 16.71 -1.85 0.23
CA LEU A 255 16.51 -0.44 -0.10
C LEU A 255 17.48 0.11 -1.17
N HIS A 256 18.23 -0.77 -1.84
CA HIS A 256 19.26 -0.41 -2.82
C HIS A 256 18.89 -0.82 -4.25
N GLN A 257 17.93 -1.72 -4.42
CA GLN A 257 17.48 -2.21 -5.70
C GLN A 257 15.99 -1.95 -5.86
N THR A 258 15.58 -1.59 -7.07
CA THR A 258 14.17 -1.34 -7.36
C THR A 258 13.42 -2.68 -7.38
N ALA A 259 12.33 -2.77 -6.62
CA ALA A 259 11.42 -3.90 -6.59
C ALA A 259 10.36 -3.82 -7.69
N ALA A 260 9.87 -2.62 -7.99
CA ALA A 260 8.89 -2.37 -9.05
C ALA A 260 9.00 -0.95 -9.62
N LYS A 261 8.46 -0.74 -10.82
CA LYS A 261 8.35 0.58 -11.47
C LYS A 261 6.98 0.76 -12.08
N LEU A 262 6.41 1.94 -11.88
CA LEU A 262 5.26 2.43 -12.62
C LEU A 262 5.69 3.65 -13.44
N ILE A 263 5.42 3.63 -14.74
CA ILE A 263 5.79 4.68 -15.67
C ILE A 263 4.52 5.22 -16.33
N SER A 264 4.36 6.55 -16.38
CA SER A 264 3.21 7.21 -16.97
C SER A 264 3.09 6.91 -18.48
N PRO A 265 1.90 7.00 -19.08
CA PRO A 265 1.70 6.76 -20.51
C PRO A 265 2.60 7.60 -21.42
N ASP A 266 2.85 8.86 -21.04
CA ASP A 266 3.74 9.79 -21.73
C ASP A 266 5.23 9.63 -21.35
N GLN A 267 5.53 8.71 -20.42
CA GLN A 267 6.85 8.39 -19.89
C GLN A 267 7.57 9.57 -19.22
N LYS A 268 6.82 10.60 -18.79
CA LYS A 268 7.38 11.78 -18.09
C LYS A 268 7.52 11.57 -16.59
N ILE A 269 6.71 10.70 -15.99
CA ILE A 269 6.73 10.39 -14.56
C ILE A 269 7.03 8.91 -14.39
N THR A 270 8.01 8.60 -13.55
CA THR A 270 8.29 7.23 -13.09
C THR A 270 8.29 7.20 -11.58
N VAL A 271 7.56 6.25 -11.00
CA VAL A 271 7.64 5.88 -9.59
C VAL A 271 8.43 4.59 -9.48
N GLU A 272 9.57 4.63 -8.82
CA GLU A 272 10.38 3.44 -8.49
C GLU A 272 10.11 3.04 -7.04
N VAL A 273 9.73 1.78 -6.82
CA VAL A 273 9.45 1.20 -5.51
C VAL A 273 10.67 0.44 -5.02
N TYR A 274 11.10 0.68 -3.78
CA TYR A 274 12.13 -0.04 -3.07
C TYR A 274 11.55 -0.52 -1.76
N THR A 275 11.86 -1.73 -1.30
CA THR A 275 11.28 -2.25 -0.07
C THR A 275 12.18 -3.30 0.57
N GLU A 276 12.13 -3.41 1.89
CA GLU A 276 12.73 -4.53 2.64
C GLU A 276 11.86 -5.79 2.60
N GLU A 277 10.59 -5.65 2.21
CA GLU A 277 9.62 -6.75 2.19
C GLU A 277 9.87 -7.74 1.04
N PRO A 278 9.50 -9.02 1.21
CA PRO A 278 9.77 -10.07 0.24
C PRO A 278 8.74 -10.15 -0.90
N ALA A 279 7.58 -9.48 -0.76
CA ALA A 279 6.53 -9.52 -1.76
C ALA A 279 5.87 -8.15 -1.93
N VAL A 280 5.14 -8.01 -3.03
CA VAL A 280 4.26 -6.87 -3.29
C VAL A 280 2.91 -7.37 -3.80
N VAL A 281 1.82 -6.96 -3.15
CA VAL A 281 0.47 -7.15 -3.67
C VAL A 281 0.17 -6.02 -4.64
N ILE A 282 -0.26 -6.40 -5.84
CA ILE A 282 -0.71 -5.47 -6.87
C ILE A 282 -2.21 -5.63 -7.02
N TYR A 283 -2.94 -4.56 -6.72
CA TYR A 283 -4.37 -4.46 -6.97
C TYR A 283 -4.67 -3.30 -7.92
N THR A 284 -5.45 -3.55 -8.98
CA THR A 284 -5.72 -2.58 -10.05
C THR A 284 -7.12 -1.97 -9.99
N ALA A 285 -7.70 -1.78 -8.80
CA ALA A 285 -9.02 -1.13 -8.64
C ALA A 285 -10.13 -1.76 -9.52
N ASN A 286 -10.33 -3.08 -9.35
CA ASN A 286 -11.20 -3.88 -10.20
C ASN A 286 -12.69 -3.75 -9.79
N PHE A 287 -13.52 -3.23 -10.70
CA PHE A 287 -15.00 -3.18 -10.82
C PHE A 287 -15.76 -2.67 -9.59
N VAL A 288 -15.55 -1.39 -9.29
CA VAL A 288 -16.19 -0.69 -8.18
C VAL A 288 -17.70 -0.53 -8.39
N LYS A 289 -18.51 -1.36 -7.71
CA LYS A 289 -19.90 -1.00 -7.42
C LYS A 289 -19.89 0.12 -6.38
N GLY A 290 -20.65 1.18 -6.61
CA GLY A 290 -20.64 2.35 -5.71
C GLY A 290 -19.41 3.23 -5.92
N VAL A 291 -19.19 3.66 -7.17
CA VAL A 291 -18.04 4.48 -7.58
C VAL A 291 -17.89 5.73 -6.71
N PRO A 292 -16.78 5.87 -5.96
CA PRO A 292 -16.53 7.07 -5.18
C PRO A 292 -16.17 8.25 -6.09
N LEU A 293 -16.42 9.45 -5.59
CA LEU A 293 -15.94 10.69 -6.19
C LEU A 293 -14.64 11.09 -5.50
N MET A 294 -13.57 11.22 -6.27
CA MET A 294 -12.25 11.65 -5.81
C MET A 294 -11.95 12.97 -6.48
N HIS A 295 -11.87 14.05 -5.69
CA HIS A 295 -11.68 15.42 -6.19
C HIS A 295 -12.70 15.84 -7.27
N GLY A 296 -13.95 15.41 -7.10
CA GLY A 296 -15.04 15.70 -8.05
C GLY A 296 -15.08 14.80 -9.29
N GLU A 297 -14.12 13.91 -9.47
CA GLU A 297 -14.07 12.96 -10.58
C GLU A 297 -14.50 11.56 -10.14
N LYS A 298 -15.16 10.82 -11.04
CA LYS A 298 -15.54 9.43 -10.78
C LYS A 298 -14.34 8.52 -10.97
N LEU A 299 -14.06 7.67 -9.98
CA LEU A 299 -13.15 6.55 -10.16
C LEU A 299 -13.71 5.57 -11.19
N ILE A 300 -12.89 5.16 -12.16
CA ILE A 300 -13.31 4.16 -13.14
C ILE A 300 -12.67 2.80 -12.88
N GLN A 301 -13.15 1.81 -13.61
CA GLN A 301 -12.48 0.53 -13.75
C GLN A 301 -11.00 0.76 -14.06
N HIS A 302 -10.11 0.11 -13.30
CA HIS A 302 -8.66 0.26 -13.50
C HIS A 302 -8.20 1.73 -13.36
N GLY A 303 -8.88 2.52 -12.52
CA GLY A 303 -8.53 3.92 -12.26
C GLY A 303 -7.35 4.13 -11.30
N GLY A 304 -6.76 3.05 -10.77
CA GLY A 304 -5.58 3.13 -9.90
C GLY A 304 -4.92 1.77 -9.65
N ILE A 305 -3.68 1.79 -9.18
CA ILE A 305 -2.87 0.59 -8.88
C ILE A 305 -2.14 0.71 -7.55
N THR A 306 -2.16 -0.37 -6.75
CA THR A 306 -1.43 -0.45 -5.48
C THR A 306 -0.06 -1.09 -5.63
N PHE A 307 0.82 -0.78 -4.67
CA PHE A 307 2.10 -1.47 -4.44
C PHE A 307 2.21 -1.74 -2.93
N GLU A 308 1.41 -2.70 -2.47
CA GLU A 308 1.33 -3.11 -1.07
C GLU A 308 2.50 -4.06 -0.76
N THR A 309 3.62 -3.49 -0.33
CA THR A 309 4.81 -4.25 0.04
C THR A 309 4.65 -4.84 1.43
N GLN A 310 4.86 -6.15 1.56
CA GLN A 310 4.63 -6.93 2.78
C GLN A 310 5.14 -8.37 2.60
N ALA A 311 5.11 -9.19 3.65
CA ALA A 311 5.07 -10.64 3.46
C ALA A 311 3.78 -11.03 2.69
N ALA A 312 3.86 -12.06 1.84
CA ALA A 312 2.73 -12.40 0.99
C ALA A 312 1.52 -12.87 1.85
N PRO A 313 0.27 -12.46 1.51
CA PRO A 313 -0.92 -13.00 2.18
C PRO A 313 -0.90 -14.53 2.17
N GLY A 314 -1.24 -15.15 3.30
CA GLY A 314 -1.11 -16.60 3.49
C GLY A 314 0.19 -17.05 4.16
N ALA A 315 1.13 -16.14 4.48
CA ALA A 315 2.38 -16.44 5.22
C ALA A 315 2.20 -17.26 6.50
N ILE A 316 1.05 -17.17 7.17
CA ILE A 316 0.76 -17.98 8.37
C ILE A 316 0.39 -19.43 8.07
N GLU A 317 -0.10 -19.71 6.85
CA GLU A 317 -0.49 -21.06 6.40
C GLU A 317 0.60 -21.70 5.53
N PHE A 318 1.33 -20.90 4.76
CA PHE A 318 2.31 -21.34 3.78
C PHE A 318 3.69 -20.79 4.15
N GLU A 319 4.55 -21.62 4.72
CA GLU A 319 5.88 -21.25 5.23
C GLU A 319 6.73 -20.47 4.21
N ASP A 320 6.65 -20.83 2.92
CA ASP A 320 7.42 -20.18 1.87
C ASP A 320 6.93 -18.76 1.51
N PHE A 321 5.82 -18.27 2.07
CA PHE A 321 5.23 -16.96 1.73
C PHE A 321 5.82 -15.81 2.57
N GLY A 322 6.66 -16.13 3.55
CA GLY A 322 7.32 -15.19 4.45
C GLY A 322 6.98 -15.50 5.90
N ASP A 323 7.61 -14.76 6.82
CA ASP A 323 7.31 -14.84 8.25
C ASP A 323 6.65 -13.55 8.71
N ILE A 324 5.59 -13.69 9.49
CA ILE A 324 4.82 -12.58 10.06
C ILE A 324 4.67 -12.69 11.58
N LEU A 325 5.37 -13.64 12.21
CA LEU A 325 5.41 -13.79 13.66
C LEU A 325 6.24 -12.65 14.27
N LEU A 326 5.66 -11.97 15.25
CA LEU A 326 6.34 -10.99 16.10
C LEU A 326 6.39 -11.54 17.52
N LEU A 327 7.57 -11.95 17.97
CA LEU A 327 7.77 -12.47 19.32
C LEU A 327 7.66 -11.35 20.37
N ALA A 328 7.21 -11.73 21.57
CA ALA A 328 7.08 -10.81 22.70
C ALA A 328 8.41 -10.10 22.99
N GLY A 329 8.37 -8.77 23.05
CA GLY A 329 9.54 -7.93 23.34
C GLY A 329 10.47 -7.67 22.16
N GLU A 330 10.28 -8.32 21.01
CA GLU A 330 11.03 -8.00 19.79
C GLU A 330 10.50 -6.72 19.13
N ILE A 331 11.37 -6.08 18.35
CA ILE A 331 11.03 -4.88 17.57
C ILE A 331 10.93 -5.30 16.11
N TYR A 332 9.71 -5.20 15.56
CA TYR A 332 9.49 -5.25 14.13
C TYR A 332 9.93 -3.95 13.48
N THR A 333 10.59 -4.03 12.33
CA THR A 333 10.86 -2.89 11.45
C THR A 333 10.68 -3.27 10.00
N SER A 334 10.19 -2.34 9.20
CA SER A 334 10.14 -2.46 7.74
C SER A 334 10.12 -1.09 7.09
N GLN A 335 10.70 -0.97 5.90
CA GLN A 335 10.69 0.26 5.13
C GLN A 335 10.38 0.03 3.64
N THR A 336 9.55 0.93 3.11
CA THR A 336 9.28 1.06 1.67
C THR A 336 9.52 2.50 1.22
N LYS A 337 10.10 2.66 0.03
CA LYS A 337 10.41 3.95 -0.59
C LYS A 337 9.80 4.02 -1.98
N TYR A 338 9.17 5.14 -2.26
CA TYR A 338 8.67 5.54 -3.56
C TYR A 338 9.53 6.71 -4.05
N LYS A 339 10.41 6.46 -5.01
CA LYS A 339 11.24 7.49 -5.64
C LYS A 339 10.54 8.01 -6.88
N ILE A 340 10.26 9.32 -6.90
CA ILE A 340 9.61 10.00 -8.01
C ILE A 340 10.68 10.57 -8.94
N LYS A 341 10.65 10.16 -10.20
CA LYS A 341 11.45 10.73 -11.29
C LYS A 341 10.54 11.48 -12.23
N VAL A 342 10.84 12.76 -12.44
CA VAL A 342 10.18 13.60 -13.44
C VAL A 342 11.20 13.90 -14.53
N ARG A 343 10.86 13.56 -15.77
CA ARG A 343 11.67 13.94 -16.92
C ARG A 343 11.27 15.34 -17.35
N THR A 344 12.13 16.32 -17.09
CA THR A 344 12.01 17.66 -17.67
C THR A 344 12.52 17.61 -19.13
N PRO A 345 11.94 18.37 -20.08
CA PRO A 345 12.38 18.38 -21.49
C PRO A 345 13.80 18.86 -21.76
N LEU A 346 14.56 19.23 -20.74
CA LEU A 346 15.88 19.83 -20.86
C LEU A 346 16.83 19.26 -19.80
N SER A 347 17.24 18.00 -19.99
CA SER A 347 18.47 17.44 -19.42
C SER A 347 19.11 16.51 -20.44
#